data_AF-A0A2V7IP49-F1
#
_entry.id   AF-A0A2V7IP49-F1
#
_cell.length_a   1.000
_cell.length_b   1.000
_cell.length_c   1.000
_cell.angle_alpha   90.00
_cell.angle_beta   90.00
_cell.angle_gamma   90.00
#
_symmetry.space_group_name_H-M   'P 1'
#
loop_
_entity.id
_entity.type
_entity.pdbx_description
1 polymer ?
#
loop_
_entity_poly.entity_id
_entity_poly.type
_entity_poly.pdbx_seq_one_letter_code
_entity_poly.pdbx_strand_id
1 'polypeptide(L)'
;MRAKLERDFDRFKRELPRDFPAHVRETYRIDLTARYLGELVRHPIGKGSGQLSLNPGQLEDDAAAGLAFVVLKTVIAEDETGARAMAAWAIHETRMTVERRPAGAGREGWTVTWKGRGWDRAFTDYLALVRVGRDLTRAGRLLVVPSVKYHLPRLAEPFREVEYRYTTAQLA
;
A
#
# COMPACT_ATOMS: atom_id res chain seq x y z
N MET A 1 -24.98 7.02 20.24
CA MET A 1 -23.91 6.59 19.32
C MET A 1 -24.41 5.56 18.31
N ARG A 2 -24.92 4.40 18.76
CA ARG A 2 -25.44 3.31 17.91
C ARG A 2 -26.37 3.75 16.76
N ALA A 3 -27.44 4.50 17.05
CA ALA A 3 -28.37 4.94 16.01
C ALA A 3 -27.76 5.85 14.93
N LYS A 4 -26.68 6.60 15.25
CA LYS A 4 -25.93 7.38 14.25
C LYS A 4 -25.14 6.45 13.33
N LEU A 5 -24.45 5.47 13.92
CA LEU A 5 -23.69 4.45 13.18
C LEU A 5 -24.58 3.59 12.29
N GLU A 6 -25.77 3.19 12.74
CA GLU A 6 -26.73 2.42 11.93
C GLU A 6 -27.19 3.22 10.70
N ARG A 7 -27.53 4.50 10.88
CA ARG A 7 -27.89 5.39 9.76
C ARG A 7 -26.74 5.57 8.78
N ASP A 8 -25.54 5.81 9.28
CA ASP A 8 -24.36 5.98 8.44
C ASP A 8 -23.98 4.68 7.72
N PHE A 9 -24.10 3.53 8.38
CA PHE A 9 -23.94 2.23 7.73
C PHE A 9 -24.93 2.08 6.58
N ASP A 10 -26.22 2.35 6.81
CA ASP A 10 -27.22 2.24 5.74
C ASP A 10 -27.00 3.23 4.59
N ARG A 11 -26.54 4.44 4.90
CA ARG A 11 -26.24 5.49 3.91
C ARG A 11 -24.98 5.20 3.10
N PHE A 12 -23.93 4.69 3.75
CA PHE A 12 -22.57 4.58 3.19
C PHE A 12 -22.12 3.14 2.90
N LYS A 13 -22.98 2.13 3.06
CA LYS A 13 -22.66 0.72 2.78
C LYS A 13 -22.18 0.42 1.35
N ARG A 14 -22.41 1.33 0.40
CA ARG A 14 -21.93 1.22 -1.00
C ARG A 14 -20.71 2.10 -1.27
N GLU A 15 -20.64 3.26 -0.64
CA GLU A 15 -19.59 4.26 -0.87
C GLU A 15 -19.45 5.14 0.37
N LEU A 16 -18.21 5.44 0.76
CA LEU A 16 -17.93 6.39 1.83
C LEU A 16 -18.20 7.83 1.36
N PRO A 17 -18.56 8.75 2.27
CA PRO A 17 -18.65 10.16 1.91
C PRO A 17 -17.29 10.68 1.42
N ARG A 18 -17.31 11.55 0.40
CA ARG A 18 -16.09 12.10 -0.22
C ARG A 18 -15.13 12.73 0.79
N ASP A 19 -15.66 13.42 1.80
CA ASP A 19 -14.90 13.93 2.93
C ASP A 19 -15.21 13.14 4.20
N PHE A 20 -14.79 11.87 4.20
CA PHE A 20 -14.94 10.95 5.33
C PHE A 20 -14.38 11.51 6.66
N PRO A 21 -13.18 12.13 6.69
CA PRO A 21 -12.67 12.74 7.92
C PRO A 21 -13.56 13.85 8.46
N ALA A 22 -14.05 14.77 7.60
CA ALA A 22 -14.94 15.84 8.06
C ALA A 22 -16.26 15.28 8.61
N HIS A 23 -16.87 14.32 7.91
CA HIS A 23 -18.10 13.66 8.37
C HIS A 23 -17.91 13.03 9.76
N VAL A 24 -16.79 12.34 9.97
CA VAL A 24 -16.50 11.70 11.27
C VAL A 24 -16.30 12.75 12.37
N ARG A 25 -15.53 13.80 12.08
CA ARG A 25 -15.30 14.90 13.03
C ARG A 25 -16.59 15.62 13.41
N GLU A 26 -17.48 15.86 12.47
CA GLU A 26 -18.74 16.57 12.70
C GLU A 26 -19.77 15.70 13.43
N THR A 27 -19.95 14.46 12.98
CA THR A 27 -20.99 13.55 13.48
C THR A 27 -20.62 12.93 14.82
N TYR A 28 -19.35 12.58 14.98
CA TYR A 28 -18.82 11.79 16.10
C TYR A 28 -17.85 12.56 17.01
N ARG A 29 -17.42 13.76 16.62
CA ARG A 29 -16.43 14.56 17.38
C ARG A 29 -15.10 13.85 17.56
N ILE A 30 -14.72 13.03 16.58
CA ILE A 30 -13.47 12.28 16.53
C ILE A 30 -12.60 12.88 15.42
N ASP A 31 -11.39 13.30 15.78
CA ASP A 31 -10.36 13.64 14.80
C ASP A 31 -9.64 12.35 14.37
N LEU A 32 -9.64 12.08 13.06
CA LEU A 32 -8.97 10.90 12.49
C LEU A 32 -7.53 11.18 12.07
N THR A 33 -7.08 12.43 12.13
CA THR A 33 -5.74 12.79 11.72
C THR A 33 -4.68 12.19 12.64
N ALA A 34 -3.54 11.83 12.07
CA ALA A 34 -2.40 11.31 12.81
C ALA A 34 -1.09 11.83 12.19
N ARG A 35 0.00 11.76 12.95
CA ARG A 35 1.35 11.96 12.44
C ARG A 35 2.17 10.69 12.55
N TYR A 36 2.87 10.34 11.48
CA TYR A 36 3.77 9.18 11.46
C TYR A 36 5.10 9.58 10.81
N LEU A 37 6.20 9.48 11.56
CA LEU A 37 7.55 9.88 11.13
C LEU A 37 7.62 11.28 10.48
N GLY A 38 6.84 12.23 11.00
CA GLY A 38 6.78 13.62 10.50
C GLY A 38 5.66 13.89 9.49
N GLU A 39 5.18 12.85 8.79
CA GLU A 39 4.11 12.97 7.79
C GLU A 39 2.74 13.08 8.43
N LEU A 40 1.88 13.92 7.85
CA LEU A 40 0.46 14.00 8.23
C LEU A 40 -0.33 12.92 7.49
N VAL A 41 -1.03 12.09 8.25
CA VAL A 41 -1.98 11.10 7.73
C VAL A 41 -3.39 11.64 8.00
N ARG A 42 -4.15 11.92 6.93
CA ARG A 42 -5.48 12.56 7.03
C ARG A 42 -6.51 11.70 7.77
N HIS A 43 -6.39 10.38 7.67
CA HIS A 43 -7.19 9.37 8.36
C HIS A 43 -6.53 7.99 8.22
N PRO A 44 -6.86 6.98 9.03
CA PRO A 44 -6.12 5.71 9.05
C PRO A 44 -6.46 4.74 7.89
N ILE A 45 -7.21 5.20 6.88
CA ILE A 45 -7.65 4.33 5.77
C ILE A 45 -6.74 4.55 4.57
N GLY A 46 -6.07 3.48 4.18
CA GLY A 46 -5.16 3.47 3.05
C GLY A 46 -5.02 2.09 2.45
N LYS A 47 -4.11 1.96 1.50
CA LYS A 47 -3.87 0.73 0.75
C LYS A 47 -2.48 0.17 1.07
N GLY A 48 -2.42 -1.12 1.38
CA GLY A 48 -1.15 -1.83 1.57
C GLY A 48 -0.46 -2.21 0.25
N SER A 49 0.83 -2.54 0.33
CA SER A 49 1.63 -3.01 -0.80
C SER A 49 1.00 -4.24 -1.46
N GLY A 50 0.76 -4.15 -2.77
CA GLY A 50 0.11 -5.24 -3.49
C GLY A 50 -0.20 -4.93 -4.96
N GLN A 51 -1.04 -5.77 -5.55
CA GLN A 51 -1.43 -5.69 -6.96
C GLN A 51 -2.22 -4.43 -7.34
N LEU A 52 -2.70 -3.71 -6.33
CA LEU A 52 -3.49 -2.50 -6.50
C LEU A 52 -2.65 -1.22 -6.33
N SER A 53 -1.31 -1.32 -6.39
CA SER A 53 -0.35 -0.23 -6.13
C SER A 53 0.85 -0.28 -7.08
N LEU A 54 0.58 -0.55 -8.36
CA LEU A 54 1.54 -0.85 -9.42
C LEU A 54 1.67 0.23 -10.48
N ASN A 55 0.70 1.13 -10.64
CA ASN A 55 0.73 2.09 -11.75
C ASN A 55 0.12 3.45 -11.37
N PRO A 56 0.41 4.50 -12.15
CA PRO A 56 -0.09 5.85 -11.90
C PRO A 56 -1.62 5.95 -11.82
N GLY A 57 -2.34 5.26 -12.72
CA GLY A 57 -3.81 5.27 -12.74
C GLY A 57 -4.40 4.79 -11.42
N GLN A 58 -3.86 3.71 -10.85
CA GLN A 58 -4.28 3.22 -9.53
C GLN A 58 -4.05 4.25 -8.42
N LEU A 59 -2.95 5.01 -8.45
CA LEU A 59 -2.69 6.05 -7.44
C LEU A 59 -3.63 7.24 -7.59
N GLU A 60 -3.95 7.64 -8.82
CA GLU A 60 -4.93 8.70 -9.09
C GLU A 60 -6.33 8.28 -8.65
N ASP A 61 -6.74 7.05 -8.96
CA ASP A 61 -8.01 6.48 -8.50
C ASP A 61 -8.09 6.45 -6.97
N ASP A 62 -7.00 6.06 -6.30
CA ASP A 62 -6.92 6.05 -4.83
C ASP A 62 -7.01 7.45 -4.22
N ALA A 63 -6.34 8.42 -4.83
CA ALA A 63 -6.42 9.81 -4.41
C ALA A 63 -7.84 10.36 -4.61
N ALA A 64 -8.49 10.03 -5.74
CA ALA A 64 -9.86 10.42 -6.05
C ALA A 64 -10.90 9.76 -5.13
N ALA A 65 -10.66 8.50 -4.75
CA ALA A 65 -11.47 7.77 -3.77
C ALA A 65 -11.29 8.27 -2.34
N GLY A 66 -10.35 9.19 -2.10
CA GLY A 66 -10.12 9.79 -0.79
C GLY A 66 -9.35 8.88 0.16
N LEU A 67 -8.49 7.98 -0.33
CA LEU A 67 -7.55 7.28 0.56
C LEU A 67 -6.54 8.27 1.15
N ALA A 68 -6.08 8.00 2.37
CA ALA A 68 -5.07 8.83 3.02
C ALA A 68 -3.66 8.48 2.55
N PHE A 69 -3.40 7.19 2.34
CA PHE A 69 -2.09 6.70 1.94
C PHE A 69 -2.14 5.43 1.09
N VAL A 70 -1.08 5.21 0.31
CA VAL A 70 -0.81 3.96 -0.43
C VAL A 70 0.63 3.56 -0.20
N VAL A 71 0.86 2.31 0.17
CA VAL A 71 2.18 1.68 0.14
C VAL A 71 2.34 1.01 -1.22
N LEU A 72 3.36 1.40 -1.96
CA LEU A 72 3.62 0.84 -3.29
C LEU A 72 3.94 -0.64 -3.23
N LYS A 73 3.74 -1.33 -4.35
CA LYS A 73 4.20 -2.71 -4.50
C LYS A 73 5.68 -2.81 -4.12
N THR A 74 6.03 -3.83 -3.36
CA THR A 74 7.40 -4.01 -2.88
C THR A 74 8.38 -4.29 -4.03
N VAL A 75 9.33 -3.39 -4.28
CA VAL A 75 10.45 -3.65 -5.19
C VAL A 75 11.53 -4.49 -4.52
N ILE A 76 12.20 -5.35 -5.29
CA ILE A 76 13.36 -6.09 -4.81
C ILE A 76 14.59 -5.23 -5.05
N ALA A 77 15.37 -4.97 -4.00
CA ALA A 77 16.58 -4.16 -4.11
C ALA A 77 17.55 -4.78 -5.12
N GLU A 78 18.20 -3.89 -5.87
CA GLU A 78 19.26 -4.22 -6.81
C GLU A 78 20.53 -3.40 -6.52
N ASP A 79 21.66 -3.87 -7.03
CA ASP A 79 22.92 -3.11 -7.06
C ASP A 79 23.03 -2.23 -8.33
N GLU A 80 24.16 -1.56 -8.50
CA GLU A 80 24.44 -0.68 -9.65
C GLU A 80 24.38 -1.41 -10.99
N THR A 81 24.55 -2.74 -10.99
CA THR A 81 24.50 -3.58 -12.20
C THR A 81 23.10 -4.09 -12.52
N GLY A 82 22.13 -3.87 -11.62
CA GLY A 82 20.78 -4.41 -11.70
C GLY A 82 20.66 -5.83 -11.12
N ALA A 83 21.70 -6.36 -10.47
CA ALA A 83 21.64 -7.67 -9.86
C ALA A 83 20.82 -7.64 -8.55
N ARG A 84 20.00 -8.67 -8.34
CA ARG A 84 19.08 -8.80 -7.20
C ARG A 84 19.33 -10.11 -6.47
N ALA A 85 19.88 -10.09 -5.26
CA ALA A 85 20.09 -11.32 -4.49
C ALA A 85 18.77 -12.05 -4.19
N MET A 86 17.67 -11.31 -4.08
CA MET A 86 16.32 -11.86 -3.83
C MET A 86 15.46 -11.93 -5.10
N ALA A 87 16.06 -12.08 -6.29
CA ALA A 87 15.35 -12.09 -7.59
C ALA A 87 14.18 -13.09 -7.67
N ALA A 88 14.23 -14.22 -6.93
CA ALA A 88 13.12 -15.17 -6.82
C ALA A 88 11.83 -14.57 -6.20
N TRP A 89 11.91 -13.35 -5.66
CA TRP A 89 10.77 -12.57 -5.20
C TRP A 89 10.26 -11.55 -6.22
N ALA A 90 10.89 -11.39 -7.38
CA ALA A 90 10.44 -10.50 -8.46
C ALA A 90 9.79 -11.34 -9.57
N ILE A 91 8.60 -11.91 -9.30
CA ILE A 91 7.92 -12.81 -10.23
C ILE A 91 6.58 -12.20 -10.64
N HIS A 92 6.32 -12.18 -11.94
CA HIS A 92 5.11 -11.63 -12.54
C HIS A 92 3.83 -12.33 -12.07
N GLU A 93 3.89 -13.62 -11.72
CA GLU A 93 2.70 -14.42 -11.40
C GLU A 93 1.82 -13.75 -10.34
N THR A 94 0.63 -13.33 -10.79
CA THR A 94 -0.45 -12.88 -9.94
C THR A 94 -1.62 -13.81 -10.14
N ARG A 95 -1.97 -14.58 -9.10
CA ARG A 95 -3.19 -15.39 -9.13
C ARG A 95 -4.02 -15.13 -7.89
N MET A 96 -5.28 -14.79 -8.12
CA MET A 96 -6.28 -14.81 -7.07
C MET A 96 -6.62 -16.27 -6.77
N THR A 97 -6.42 -16.70 -5.53
CA THR A 97 -6.90 -17.99 -5.04
C THR A 97 -8.09 -17.72 -4.15
N VAL A 98 -9.21 -18.38 -4.41
CA VAL A 98 -10.43 -18.28 -3.61
C VAL A 98 -10.64 -19.62 -2.92
N GLU A 99 -10.58 -19.63 -1.60
CA GLU A 99 -10.67 -20.83 -0.79
C GLU A 99 -11.92 -20.76 0.09
N ARG A 100 -12.76 -21.80 0.03
CA ARG A 100 -13.88 -21.95 0.96
C ARG A 100 -13.32 -22.19 2.36
N ARG A 101 -13.87 -21.51 3.35
CA ARG A 101 -13.52 -21.74 4.75
C ARG A 101 -14.77 -21.71 5.63
N PRO A 102 -14.89 -22.60 6.63
CA PRO A 102 -15.91 -22.45 7.66
C PRO A 102 -15.64 -21.16 8.45
N ALA A 103 -16.62 -20.26 8.48
CA ALA A 103 -16.62 -19.11 9.37
C ALA A 103 -17.23 -19.53 10.73
N GLY A 104 -17.01 -18.71 11.76
CA GLY A 104 -17.63 -18.94 13.08
C GLY A 104 -19.16 -19.12 12.99
N ALA A 105 -19.70 -19.98 13.86
CA ALA A 105 -21.13 -20.32 13.95
C ALA A 105 -21.71 -21.09 12.75
N GLY A 106 -20.92 -21.93 12.07
CA GLY A 106 -21.42 -22.85 11.03
C GLY A 106 -21.76 -22.17 9.70
N ARG A 107 -21.39 -20.89 9.51
CA ARG A 107 -21.61 -20.17 8.25
C ARG A 107 -20.46 -20.47 7.28
N GLU A 108 -20.77 -20.60 6.00
CA GLU A 108 -19.73 -20.66 4.97
C GLU A 108 -19.13 -19.27 4.74
N GLY A 109 -17.80 -19.22 4.68
CA GLY A 109 -17.03 -18.04 4.33
C GLY A 109 -16.03 -18.33 3.21
N TRP A 110 -15.37 -17.27 2.77
CA TRP A 110 -14.37 -17.34 1.71
C TRP A 110 -13.11 -16.60 2.15
N THR A 111 -11.96 -17.13 1.78
CA THR A 111 -10.69 -16.41 1.82
C THR A 111 -10.26 -16.14 0.40
N VAL A 112 -10.06 -14.86 0.06
CA VAL A 112 -9.53 -14.44 -1.23
C VAL A 112 -8.08 -14.03 -1.00
N THR A 113 -7.15 -14.80 -1.53
CA THR A 113 -5.71 -14.55 -1.40
C THR A 113 -5.14 -14.16 -2.75
N TRP A 114 -4.52 -12.99 -2.83
CA TRP A 114 -3.68 -12.62 -3.96
C TRP A 114 -2.30 -13.21 -3.78
N LYS A 115 -2.01 -14.32 -4.47
CA LYS A 115 -0.66 -14.88 -4.54
C LYS A 115 0.09 -14.13 -5.62
N GLY A 116 0.90 -13.16 -5.21
CA GLY A 116 1.87 -12.51 -6.06
C GLY A 116 3.12 -12.15 -5.28
N ARG A 117 4.28 -12.12 -5.93
CA ARG A 117 5.54 -11.71 -5.29
C ARG A 117 5.76 -10.21 -5.48
N GLY A 118 6.97 -9.71 -5.23
CA GLY A 118 7.34 -8.30 -5.40
C GLY A 118 7.22 -7.79 -6.83
N TRP A 119 7.64 -6.55 -7.04
CA TRP A 119 7.75 -5.90 -8.33
C TRP A 119 8.63 -6.71 -9.27
N ASP A 120 8.13 -6.95 -10.48
CA ASP A 120 8.72 -7.80 -11.50
C ASP A 120 9.30 -7.01 -12.68
N ARG A 121 8.97 -5.73 -12.81
CA ARG A 121 9.46 -4.83 -13.88
C ARG A 121 10.84 -4.25 -13.57
N ALA A 122 11.35 -3.44 -14.48
CA ALA A 122 12.59 -2.70 -14.30
C ALA A 122 12.51 -1.77 -13.08
N PHE A 123 13.63 -1.53 -12.41
CA PHE A 123 13.67 -0.61 -11.27
C PHE A 123 13.42 0.83 -11.70
N THR A 124 13.83 1.22 -12.92
CA THR A 124 13.51 2.53 -13.51
C THR A 124 12.01 2.79 -13.59
N ASP A 125 11.21 1.77 -13.91
CA ASP A 125 9.74 1.87 -13.93
C ASP A 125 9.18 2.08 -12.52
N TYR A 126 9.80 1.46 -11.52
CA TYR A 126 9.45 1.67 -10.12
C TYR A 126 9.75 3.10 -9.69
N LEU A 127 10.94 3.62 -10.03
CA LEU A 127 11.33 5.01 -9.73
C LEU A 127 10.41 6.02 -10.43
N ALA A 128 9.95 5.74 -11.64
CA ALA A 128 8.95 6.58 -12.32
C ALA A 128 7.63 6.61 -11.53
N LEU A 129 7.16 5.47 -11.02
CA LEU A 129 5.97 5.41 -10.16
C LEU A 129 6.17 6.15 -8.83
N VAL A 130 7.35 6.02 -8.21
CA VAL A 130 7.70 6.76 -6.99
C VAL A 130 7.64 8.27 -7.22
N ARG A 131 8.11 8.77 -8.38
CA ARG A 131 8.02 10.20 -8.72
C ARG A 131 6.57 10.68 -8.84
N VAL A 132 5.70 9.91 -9.51
CA VAL A 132 4.26 10.20 -9.56
C VAL A 132 3.66 10.24 -8.15
N GLY A 133 3.97 9.24 -7.32
CA GLY A 133 3.49 9.19 -5.93
C GLY A 133 3.97 10.36 -5.08
N ARG A 134 5.22 10.81 -5.29
CA ARG A 134 5.77 11.99 -4.63
C ARG A 134 5.01 13.25 -5.02
N ASP A 135 4.65 13.41 -6.29
CA ASP A 135 3.90 14.58 -6.76
C ASP A 135 2.49 14.62 -6.15
N LEU A 136 1.82 13.47 -6.02
CA LEU A 136 0.55 13.34 -5.27
C LEU A 136 0.69 13.67 -3.79
N THR A 137 1.79 13.23 -3.16
CA THR A 137 2.09 13.49 -1.75
C THR A 137 2.31 14.98 -1.53
N ARG A 138 3.12 15.64 -2.38
CA ARG A 138 3.37 17.08 -2.34
C ARG A 138 2.12 17.93 -2.56
N ALA A 139 1.22 17.46 -3.43
CA ALA A 139 -0.08 18.08 -3.63
C ALA A 139 -1.05 17.87 -2.44
N GLY A 140 -0.65 17.13 -1.42
CA GLY A 140 -1.50 16.79 -0.27
C GLY A 140 -2.69 15.90 -0.64
N ARG A 141 -2.65 15.24 -1.80
CA ARG A 141 -3.76 14.44 -2.35
C ARG A 141 -3.73 13.01 -1.86
N LEU A 142 -2.55 12.43 -1.66
CA LEU A 142 -2.35 11.05 -1.21
C LEU A 142 -0.91 10.85 -0.73
N LEU A 143 -0.71 10.34 0.48
CA LEU A 143 0.63 9.96 0.96
C LEU A 143 1.07 8.65 0.29
N VAL A 144 2.09 8.68 -0.55
CA VAL A 144 2.59 7.50 -1.25
C VAL A 144 3.94 7.08 -0.68
N VAL A 145 4.03 5.83 -0.20
CA VAL A 145 5.20 5.29 0.48
C VAL A 145 5.85 4.19 -0.38
N PRO A 146 7.11 4.34 -0.79
CA PRO A 146 7.85 3.26 -1.43
C PRO A 146 8.00 2.06 -0.49
N SER A 147 7.91 0.85 -1.06
CA SER A 147 8.12 -0.40 -0.35
C SER A 147 9.26 -1.15 -1.01
N VAL A 148 10.24 -1.56 -0.21
CA VAL A 148 11.45 -2.21 -0.70
C VAL A 148 11.72 -3.46 0.12
N LYS A 149 12.15 -4.52 -0.56
CA LYS A 149 12.69 -5.72 0.05
C LYS A 149 14.16 -5.82 -0.30
N TYR A 150 14.98 -5.67 0.73
CA TYR A 150 16.41 -5.87 0.65
C TYR A 150 16.80 -7.32 0.89
N HIS A 151 18.06 -7.66 0.61
CA HIS A 151 18.66 -8.94 0.96
C HIS A 151 18.47 -9.26 2.45
N LEU A 152 17.90 -10.44 2.73
CA LEU A 152 17.73 -10.95 4.10
C LEU A 152 18.74 -12.10 4.30
N PRO A 153 19.94 -11.82 4.83
CA PRO A 153 20.96 -12.85 5.00
C PRO A 153 20.52 -13.91 6.00
N ARG A 154 21.05 -15.12 5.84
CA ARG A 154 21.06 -16.12 6.91
C ARG A 154 22.09 -15.73 7.98
N LEU A 155 22.04 -16.36 9.16
CA LEU A 155 22.87 -16.00 10.32
C LEU A 155 24.38 -15.84 10.05
N ALA A 156 24.94 -16.58 9.09
CA ALA A 156 26.37 -16.55 8.76
C ALA A 156 26.70 -15.84 7.43
N GLU A 157 25.70 -15.23 6.79
CA GLU A 157 25.86 -14.54 5.52
C GLU A 157 25.95 -13.01 5.76
N PRO A 158 26.88 -12.30 5.13
CA PRO A 158 26.90 -10.84 5.21
C PRO A 158 25.69 -10.23 4.50
N PHE A 159 25.29 -9.03 4.92
CA PHE A 159 24.32 -8.24 4.15
C PHE A 159 24.92 -7.83 2.80
N ARG A 160 24.06 -7.76 1.77
CA ARG A 160 24.43 -7.19 0.47
C ARG A 160 24.38 -5.67 0.55
N GLU A 161 25.31 -5.06 1.28
CA GLU A 161 25.30 -3.62 1.55
C GLU A 161 25.19 -2.75 0.29
N VAL A 162 25.75 -3.22 -0.82
CA VAL A 162 25.70 -2.52 -2.10
C VAL A 162 24.26 -2.34 -2.59
N GLU A 163 23.44 -3.41 -2.56
CA GLU A 163 22.01 -3.34 -2.91
C GLU A 163 21.26 -2.35 -2.00
N TYR A 164 21.58 -2.36 -0.70
CA TYR A 164 20.99 -1.44 0.26
C TYR A 164 21.31 0.01 -0.08
N ARG A 165 22.59 0.33 -0.26
CA ARG A 165 23.06 1.70 -0.52
C ARG A 165 22.53 2.21 -1.86
N TYR A 166 22.69 1.43 -2.93
CA TYR A 166 22.25 1.82 -4.27
C TYR A 166 20.74 2.05 -4.33
N THR A 167 19.94 1.05 -3.94
CA THR A 167 18.47 1.16 -4.02
C THR A 167 17.94 2.28 -3.11
N THR A 168 18.45 2.41 -1.88
CA THR A 168 18.02 3.50 -0.98
C THR A 168 18.36 4.87 -1.54
N ALA A 169 19.56 5.05 -2.10
CA ALA A 169 20.00 6.31 -2.67
C ALA A 169 19.14 6.74 -3.88
N GLN A 170 18.64 5.79 -4.67
CA GLN A 170 17.75 6.09 -5.80
C GLN A 170 16.33 6.46 -5.37
N LEU A 171 15.90 6.08 -4.16
CA LEU A 171 14.56 6.33 -3.63
C LEU A 171 14.43 7.61 -2.81
N ALA A 172 15.54 8.12 -2.27
CA ALA A 172 15.61 9.37 -1.51
C ALA A 172 15.45 10.60 -2.43
#